data_AF-A0A9R0WHT6-F1
#
_entry.id   AF-A0A9R0WHT6-F1
#
_cell.length_a   1.000
_cell.length_b   1.000
_cell.length_c   1.000
_cell.angle_alpha   90.00
_cell.angle_beta   90.00
_cell.angle_gamma   90.00
#
_symmetry.space_group_name_H-M   'P 1'
#
loop_
_entity.id
_entity.type
_entity.pdbx_description
1 polymer ?
#
loop_
_entity_poly.entity_id
_entity_poly.type
_entity_poly.pdbx_seq_one_letter_code
_entity_poly.pdbx_strand_id
1 'polypeptide(L)'
;MSAIVGFLLGARDRLGEIRSVEAVHRFFEKFPEVFMDKLHVAVPKRKQLLSSGQNAELNKLDASRFAPFWNEIVKNLREEDYISNTELDLLLMPKNIGGLPIVQWPLFLLASKVFLAKDIAVDCNDSQDELWLRISKDEYMQYAVEECFHSIKYILSSILDKEGHLWVQRIFDGIQESISKNNIQSDIHFSKLPNVIAKLVAVAGILKETESADMKKGAVNAIQDLYEVVHHEVLFVDLSANIDDWSQINRARAEGRLFSNLKWPNEPGLKDMIKRLHSLLTIKESAANVPKNLEASRRLQFFTNSLFMQMPVARPVSEMLSFST
;
A
#
# COMPACT_ATOMS: atom_id res chain seq x y z
N MET A 1 14.63 -9.26 -26.49
CA MET A 1 13.76 -10.43 -26.25
C MET A 1 14.54 -11.65 -25.72
N SER A 2 15.71 -12.01 -26.26
CA SER A 2 16.46 -13.21 -25.83
C SER A 2 17.08 -13.16 -24.42
N ALA A 3 17.50 -11.98 -23.92
CA ALA A 3 18.13 -11.84 -22.60
C ALA A 3 17.14 -11.96 -21.42
N ILE A 4 15.90 -11.52 -21.61
CA ILE A 4 14.84 -11.57 -20.59
C ILE A 4 14.34 -13.01 -20.41
N VAL A 5 14.17 -13.73 -21.52
CA VAL A 5 13.82 -15.15 -21.51
C VAL A 5 14.97 -16.00 -20.94
N GLY A 6 16.22 -15.66 -21.27
CA GLY A 6 17.41 -16.30 -20.68
C GLY A 6 17.54 -16.08 -19.16
N PHE A 7 17.19 -14.90 -18.65
CA PHE A 7 17.17 -14.63 -17.20
C PHE A 7 16.03 -15.38 -16.49
N LEU A 8 14.83 -15.41 -17.07
CA LEU A 8 13.69 -16.16 -16.51
C LEU A 8 13.92 -17.68 -16.53
N LEU A 9 14.58 -18.20 -17.57
CA LEU A 9 15.02 -19.59 -17.65
C LEU A 9 16.16 -19.88 -16.66
N GLY A 10 17.13 -18.98 -16.49
CA GLY A 10 18.19 -19.11 -15.47
C GLY A 10 17.68 -19.02 -14.02
N ALA A 11 16.60 -18.27 -13.78
CA ALA A 11 15.88 -18.24 -12.51
C ALA A 11 15.07 -19.53 -12.29
N ARG A 12 14.45 -20.09 -13.35
CA ARG A 12 13.76 -21.39 -13.34
C ARG A 12 14.73 -22.56 -13.11
N ASP A 13 15.94 -22.47 -13.66
CA ASP A 13 17.06 -23.41 -13.46
C ASP A 13 17.89 -23.10 -12.19
N ARG A 14 17.45 -22.10 -11.41
CA ARG A 14 17.94 -21.74 -10.07
C ARG A 14 19.45 -21.43 -9.99
N LEU A 15 19.99 -20.79 -11.03
CA LEU A 15 21.35 -20.22 -11.09
C LEU A 15 21.38 -18.69 -11.18
N GLY A 16 20.21 -18.03 -11.17
CA GLY A 16 20.10 -16.57 -11.30
C GLY A 16 20.58 -15.82 -10.06
N GLU A 17 21.86 -15.45 -10.02
CA GLU A 17 22.37 -14.49 -9.04
C GLU A 17 21.61 -13.15 -9.20
N ILE A 18 20.84 -12.78 -8.19
CA ILE A 18 20.33 -11.42 -7.97
C ILE A 18 21.55 -10.58 -7.61
N ARG A 19 22.05 -9.85 -8.60
CA ARG A 19 23.29 -9.04 -8.55
C ARG A 19 23.03 -7.54 -8.38
N SER A 20 21.78 -7.12 -8.18
CA SER A 20 21.43 -5.71 -8.07
C SER A 20 20.23 -5.47 -7.15
N VAL A 21 20.17 -4.27 -6.58
CA VAL A 21 19.01 -3.76 -5.83
C VAL A 21 17.76 -3.73 -6.71
N GLU A 22 17.91 -3.40 -8.00
CA GLU A 22 16.80 -3.44 -8.97
C GLU A 22 16.18 -4.85 -9.09
N ALA A 23 17.00 -5.90 -9.05
CA ALA A 23 16.48 -7.27 -9.03
C ALA A 23 15.78 -7.60 -7.71
N VAL A 24 16.26 -7.09 -6.56
CA VAL A 24 15.55 -7.21 -5.27
C VAL A 24 14.17 -6.56 -5.37
N HIS A 25 14.07 -5.37 -5.96
CA HIS A 25 12.79 -4.68 -6.19
C HIS A 25 11.86 -5.51 -7.07
N ARG A 26 12.36 -5.98 -8.21
CA ARG A 26 11.58 -6.73 -9.21
C ARG A 26 11.01 -8.03 -8.66
N PHE A 27 11.72 -8.73 -7.79
CA PHE A 27 11.30 -10.04 -7.29
C PHE A 27 10.64 -9.99 -5.91
N PHE A 28 10.52 -8.81 -5.30
CA PHE A 28 10.08 -8.68 -3.91
C PHE A 28 8.71 -9.33 -3.65
N GLU A 29 7.79 -9.21 -4.61
CA GLU A 29 6.44 -9.80 -4.49
C GLU A 29 6.48 -11.33 -4.30
N LYS A 30 7.52 -12.00 -4.81
CA LYS A 30 7.71 -13.45 -4.67
C LYS A 30 8.36 -13.89 -3.37
N PHE A 31 8.93 -12.96 -2.60
CA PHE A 31 9.65 -13.33 -1.38
C PHE A 31 8.75 -14.00 -0.34
N PRO A 32 7.52 -13.50 -0.05
CA PRO A 32 6.66 -14.15 0.93
C PRO A 32 6.30 -15.58 0.57
N GLU A 33 5.95 -15.84 -0.69
CA GLU A 33 5.61 -17.17 -1.20
C GLU A 33 6.80 -18.14 -1.02
N VAL A 34 7.98 -17.75 -1.51
CA VAL A 34 9.18 -18.59 -1.43
C VAL A 34 9.65 -18.80 0.00
N PHE A 35 9.54 -17.78 0.86
CA PHE A 35 9.80 -17.91 2.28
C PHE A 35 8.88 -18.95 2.94
N MET A 36 7.58 -18.89 2.63
CA MET A 36 6.60 -19.82 3.17
C MET A 36 6.79 -21.26 2.66
N ASP A 37 7.29 -21.44 1.44
CA ASP A 37 7.55 -22.76 0.87
C ASP A 37 8.83 -23.41 1.39
N LYS A 38 9.89 -22.61 1.62
CA LYS A 38 11.23 -23.15 1.90
C LYS A 38 11.68 -23.02 3.35
N LEU A 39 11.28 -21.95 4.04
CA LEU A 39 11.86 -21.56 5.33
C LEU A 39 10.84 -21.57 6.47
N HIS A 40 9.55 -21.48 6.17
CA HIS A 40 8.50 -21.49 7.19
C HIS A 40 7.96 -22.92 7.42
N VAL A 41 7.53 -23.18 8.65
CA VAL A 41 6.81 -24.41 8.99
C VAL A 41 5.46 -24.50 8.28
N ALA A 42 5.03 -25.70 7.94
CA ALA A 42 3.76 -25.92 7.24
C ALA A 42 2.56 -25.37 8.06
N VAL A 43 1.76 -24.51 7.43
CA VAL A 43 0.57 -23.91 8.05
C VAL A 43 -0.69 -24.55 7.46
N PRO A 44 -1.56 -25.20 8.25
CA PRO A 44 -2.79 -25.84 7.75
C PRO A 44 -3.69 -24.89 6.96
N LYS A 45 -3.88 -23.66 7.46
CA LYS A 45 -4.65 -22.62 6.78
C LYS A 45 -4.10 -22.30 5.38
N ARG A 46 -2.77 -22.23 5.23
CA ARG A 46 -2.14 -21.97 3.92
C ARG A 46 -2.44 -23.10 2.92
N LYS A 47 -2.38 -24.36 3.36
CA LYS A 47 -2.74 -25.52 2.51
C LYS A 47 -4.19 -25.46 2.04
N GLN A 48 -5.12 -25.06 2.91
CA GLN A 48 -6.53 -24.87 2.57
C GLN A 48 -6.74 -23.74 1.55
N LEU A 49 -6.03 -22.62 1.71
CA LEU A 49 -6.10 -21.49 0.77
C LEU A 49 -5.56 -21.88 -0.61
N LEU A 50 -4.43 -22.62 -0.65
CA LEU A 50 -3.88 -23.19 -1.87
C LEU A 50 -4.87 -24.12 -2.59
N SER A 51 -5.57 -25.00 -1.86
CA SER A 51 -6.52 -25.92 -2.46
C SER A 51 -7.84 -25.26 -2.89
N SER A 52 -8.20 -24.12 -2.29
CA SER A 52 -9.42 -23.38 -2.61
C SER A 52 -9.26 -22.30 -3.69
N GLY A 53 -8.02 -21.99 -4.11
CA GLY A 53 -7.74 -20.98 -5.13
C GLY A 53 -7.94 -19.52 -4.65
N GLN A 54 -7.99 -19.29 -3.34
CA GLN A 54 -8.19 -17.96 -2.76
C GLN A 54 -6.88 -17.15 -2.74
N ASN A 55 -6.41 -16.76 -3.93
CA ASN A 55 -5.08 -16.17 -4.12
C ASN A 55 -4.85 -14.86 -3.36
N ALA A 56 -5.84 -13.97 -3.27
CA ALA A 56 -5.70 -12.71 -2.55
C ALA A 56 -5.49 -12.93 -1.04
N GLU A 57 -6.29 -13.82 -0.43
CA GLU A 57 -6.12 -14.19 0.98
C GLU A 57 -4.83 -14.95 1.24
N LEU A 58 -4.42 -15.80 0.29
CA LEU A 58 -3.15 -16.52 0.35
C LEU A 58 -1.96 -15.56 0.33
N ASN A 59 -1.90 -14.64 -0.64
CA ASN A 59 -0.83 -13.66 -0.76
C ASN A 59 -0.72 -12.79 0.48
N LYS A 60 -1.87 -12.38 1.03
CA LYS A 60 -1.91 -11.60 2.27
C LYS A 60 -1.49 -12.40 3.50
N LEU A 61 -1.87 -13.67 3.59
CA LEU A 61 -1.40 -14.56 4.64
C LEU A 61 0.13 -14.71 4.57
N ASP A 62 0.67 -15.01 3.40
CA ASP A 62 2.11 -15.21 3.20
C ASP A 62 2.88 -13.91 3.51
N ALA A 63 2.40 -12.76 3.02
CA ALA A 63 2.94 -11.44 3.35
C ALA A 63 2.95 -11.15 4.86
N SER A 64 1.87 -11.48 5.58
CA SER A 64 1.79 -11.28 7.03
C SER A 64 2.77 -12.15 7.83
N ARG A 65 3.13 -13.33 7.30
CA ARG A 65 4.13 -14.22 7.91
C ARG A 65 5.55 -13.81 7.59
N PHE A 66 5.76 -13.25 6.40
CA PHE A 66 7.05 -12.77 5.94
C PHE A 66 7.45 -11.42 6.58
N ALA A 67 6.50 -10.51 6.75
CA ALA A 67 6.78 -9.13 7.19
C ALA A 67 7.62 -9.02 8.48
N PRO A 68 7.37 -9.79 9.57
CA PRO A 68 8.21 -9.75 10.76
C PRO A 68 9.67 -10.11 10.46
N PHE A 69 9.91 -11.15 9.66
CA PHE A 69 11.24 -11.61 9.31
C PHE A 69 11.98 -10.57 8.46
N TRP A 70 11.33 -10.02 7.43
CA TRP A 70 11.88 -8.94 6.62
C TRP A 70 12.22 -7.71 7.47
N ASN A 71 11.31 -7.31 8.36
CA ASN A 71 11.51 -6.14 9.21
C ASN A 71 12.69 -6.30 10.19
N GLU A 72 12.96 -7.52 10.67
CA GLU A 72 14.16 -7.75 11.48
C GLU A 72 15.45 -7.60 10.66
N ILE A 73 15.49 -8.03 9.40
CA ILE A 73 16.65 -7.77 8.52
C ILE A 73 16.88 -6.27 8.37
N VAL A 74 15.82 -5.51 8.09
CA VAL A 74 15.91 -4.06 7.90
C VAL A 74 16.36 -3.35 9.19
N LYS A 75 15.85 -3.76 10.36
CA LYS A 75 16.28 -3.21 11.64
C LYS A 75 17.75 -3.48 11.92
N ASN A 76 18.23 -4.71 11.68
CA ASN A 76 19.67 -5.02 11.84
C ASN A 76 20.54 -4.14 10.94
N LEU A 77 20.14 -3.91 9.68
CA LEU A 77 20.85 -2.97 8.80
C LEU A 77 20.90 -1.55 9.37
N ARG A 78 19.84 -1.12 10.07
CA ARG A 78 19.83 0.18 10.74
C ARG A 78 20.71 0.19 11.99
N GLU A 79 20.63 -0.83 12.83
CA GLU A 79 21.42 -0.95 14.07
C GLU A 79 22.93 -1.01 13.78
N GLU A 80 23.31 -1.59 12.65
CA GLU A 80 24.69 -1.62 12.14
C GLU A 80 25.08 -0.35 11.35
N ASP A 81 24.26 0.72 11.41
CA ASP A 81 24.48 2.01 10.76
C ASP A 81 24.66 1.97 9.22
N TYR A 82 24.14 0.94 8.53
CA TYR A 82 24.20 0.87 7.08
C TYR A 82 23.11 1.65 6.36
N ILE A 83 21.97 1.89 7.00
CA ILE A 83 20.85 2.63 6.42
C ILE A 83 20.42 3.77 7.33
N SER A 84 19.90 4.85 6.73
CA SER A 84 19.32 5.97 7.46
C SER A 84 17.93 5.64 8.04
N ASN A 85 17.42 6.47 8.96
CA ASN A 85 16.03 6.35 9.45
C ASN A 85 15.02 6.48 8.30
N THR A 86 15.30 7.32 7.30
CA THR A 86 14.45 7.46 6.11
C THR A 86 14.44 6.18 5.28
N GLU A 87 15.59 5.55 5.07
CA GLU A 87 15.66 4.26 4.36
C GLU A 87 15.02 3.13 5.17
N LEU A 88 15.14 3.14 6.50
CA LEU A 88 14.42 2.23 7.39
C LEU A 88 12.91 2.36 7.15
N ASP A 89 12.34 3.56 7.24
CA ASP A 89 10.91 3.80 7.04
C ASP A 89 10.43 3.36 5.64
N LEU A 90 11.29 3.51 4.62
CA LEU A 90 11.00 3.05 3.27
C LEU A 90 11.00 1.53 3.13
N LEU A 91 11.93 0.86 3.80
CA LEU A 91 12.16 -0.58 3.70
C LEU A 91 11.21 -1.39 4.56
N LEU A 92 10.68 -0.85 5.67
CA LEU A 92 9.76 -1.58 6.54
C LEU A 92 8.49 -2.02 5.80
N MET A 93 8.17 -3.30 5.96
CA MET A 93 6.94 -3.91 5.46
C MET A 93 5.84 -3.78 6.52
N PRO A 94 4.64 -3.28 6.16
CA PRO A 94 3.48 -3.34 7.04
C PRO A 94 3.19 -4.76 7.50
N LYS A 95 2.62 -4.91 8.70
CA LYS A 95 2.34 -6.24 9.28
C LYS A 95 1.35 -7.06 8.46
N ASN A 96 0.54 -6.43 7.60
CA ASN A 96 -0.48 -7.10 6.79
C ASN A 96 -1.52 -7.88 7.64
N ILE A 97 -1.74 -7.43 8.89
CA ILE A 97 -2.71 -7.99 9.83
C ILE A 97 -3.83 -6.96 10.06
N GLY A 98 -5.07 -7.33 9.74
CA GLY A 98 -6.24 -6.44 9.88
C GLY A 98 -6.18 -5.19 8.99
N GLY A 99 -7.15 -4.29 9.13
CA GLY A 99 -7.16 -2.98 8.48
C GLY A 99 -7.69 -2.96 7.03
N LEU A 100 -6.88 -3.41 6.06
CA LEU A 100 -7.19 -3.31 4.62
C LEU A 100 -7.26 -4.70 3.98
N PRO A 101 -8.09 -4.96 2.95
CA PRO A 101 -8.21 -6.29 2.34
C PRO A 101 -7.03 -6.68 1.43
N ILE A 102 -6.08 -5.78 1.18
CA ILE A 102 -4.95 -5.95 0.25
C ILE A 102 -3.64 -6.30 0.96
N VAL A 103 -2.62 -6.66 0.17
CA VAL A 103 -1.22 -6.67 0.62
C VAL A 103 -0.66 -5.26 0.54
N GLN A 104 -0.11 -4.77 1.65
CA GLN A 104 0.63 -3.52 1.71
C GLN A 104 2.12 -3.82 1.60
N TRP A 105 2.74 -3.35 0.52
CA TRP A 105 4.15 -3.53 0.21
C TRP A 105 5.02 -2.42 0.84
N PRO A 106 6.31 -2.65 1.12
CA PRO A 106 7.19 -1.57 1.58
C PRO A 106 7.17 -0.32 0.69
N LEU A 107 7.34 0.87 1.30
CA LEU A 107 7.26 2.13 0.57
C LEU A 107 8.34 2.28 -0.50
N PHE A 108 9.50 1.63 -0.36
CA PHE A 108 10.56 1.71 -1.37
C PHE A 108 10.12 1.17 -2.75
N LEU A 109 9.10 0.31 -2.80
CA LEU A 109 8.51 -0.20 -4.04
C LEU A 109 7.43 0.75 -4.60
N LEU A 110 6.71 1.43 -3.69
CA LEU A 110 5.54 2.26 -4.01
C LEU A 110 5.87 3.76 -4.16
N ALA A 111 7.06 4.19 -3.75
CA ALA A 111 7.51 5.58 -3.80
C ALA A 111 7.35 6.16 -5.21
N SER A 112 6.89 7.40 -5.32
CA SER A 112 6.52 8.11 -6.56
C SER A 112 5.35 7.55 -7.38
N LYS A 113 4.92 6.30 -7.15
CA LYS A 113 3.97 5.62 -8.04
C LYS A 113 2.58 6.26 -8.08
N VAL A 114 2.09 6.76 -6.95
CA VAL A 114 0.79 7.48 -6.89
C VAL A 114 0.82 8.73 -7.76
N PHE A 115 1.96 9.46 -7.78
CA PHE A 115 2.10 10.65 -8.60
C PHE A 115 2.12 10.30 -10.10
N LEU A 116 2.85 9.24 -10.47
CA LEU A 116 2.87 8.74 -11.85
C LEU A 116 1.47 8.29 -12.31
N ALA A 117 0.75 7.54 -11.47
CA ALA A 117 -0.62 7.13 -11.77
C ALA A 117 -1.56 8.33 -11.93
N LYS A 118 -1.42 9.35 -11.07
CA LYS A 118 -2.16 10.60 -11.17
C LYS A 118 -1.83 11.34 -12.47
N ASP A 119 -0.57 11.42 -12.89
CA ASP A 119 -0.19 12.06 -14.15
C ASP A 119 -0.79 11.30 -15.35
N ILE A 120 -0.73 9.96 -15.32
CA ILE A 120 -1.39 9.12 -16.33
C ILE A 120 -2.90 9.38 -16.37
N ALA A 121 -3.57 9.48 -15.22
CA ALA A 121 -5.02 9.70 -15.15
C ALA A 121 -5.43 11.10 -15.64
N VAL A 122 -4.65 12.14 -15.32
CA VAL A 122 -4.90 13.51 -15.78
C VAL A 122 -4.78 13.62 -17.30
N ASP A 123 -3.80 12.93 -17.89
CA ASP A 123 -3.53 12.96 -19.33
C ASP A 123 -4.36 11.93 -20.13
N CYS A 124 -5.16 11.09 -19.47
CA CYS A 124 -5.90 10.01 -20.13
C CYS A 124 -7.25 10.49 -20.65
N ASN A 125 -7.41 10.39 -21.97
CA ASN A 125 -8.67 10.57 -22.68
C ASN A 125 -9.23 9.25 -23.25
N ASP A 126 -8.55 8.12 -22.96
CA ASP A 126 -8.92 6.79 -23.46
C ASP A 126 -10.06 6.18 -22.63
N SER A 127 -10.39 4.89 -22.79
CA SER A 127 -11.39 4.24 -21.93
C SER A 127 -10.84 3.94 -20.53
N GLN A 128 -11.72 3.68 -19.56
CA GLN A 128 -11.34 3.21 -18.22
C GLN A 128 -10.46 1.95 -18.26
N ASP A 129 -10.75 1.00 -19.16
CA ASP A 129 -9.95 -0.22 -19.30
C ASP A 129 -8.52 0.08 -19.77
N GLU A 130 -8.33 1.02 -20.71
CA GLU A 130 -7.01 1.43 -21.18
C GLU A 130 -6.26 2.22 -20.10
N LEU A 131 -6.95 3.10 -19.38
CA LEU A 131 -6.39 3.80 -18.22
C LEU A 131 -5.86 2.78 -17.20
N TRP A 132 -6.69 1.80 -16.83
CA TRP A 132 -6.30 0.79 -15.87
C TRP A 132 -5.16 -0.08 -16.39
N LEU A 133 -5.18 -0.49 -17.66
CA LEU A 133 -4.09 -1.22 -18.29
C LEU A 133 -2.76 -0.46 -18.21
N ARG A 134 -2.77 0.86 -18.45
CA ARG A 134 -1.58 1.71 -18.33
C ARG A 134 -1.09 1.80 -16.88
N ILE A 135 -1.99 1.86 -15.91
CA ILE A 135 -1.65 1.86 -14.49
C ILE A 135 -1.06 0.50 -14.07
N SER A 136 -1.71 -0.60 -14.47
CA SER A 136 -1.34 -1.97 -14.13
C SER A 136 -0.10 -2.49 -14.87
N LYS A 137 0.45 -1.73 -15.84
CA LYS A 137 1.72 -2.08 -16.49
C LYS A 137 2.88 -2.18 -15.49
N ASP A 138 2.81 -1.44 -14.40
CA ASP A 138 3.68 -1.56 -13.24
C ASP A 138 2.86 -2.04 -12.04
N GLU A 139 3.10 -3.29 -11.63
CA GLU A 139 2.36 -3.94 -10.53
C GLU A 139 2.40 -3.10 -9.24
N TYR A 140 3.56 -2.48 -8.93
CA TYR A 140 3.69 -1.62 -7.76
C TYR A 140 2.96 -0.29 -7.89
N MET A 141 2.72 0.18 -9.11
CA MET A 141 1.87 1.35 -9.33
C MET A 141 0.40 1.06 -9.09
N GLN A 142 -0.08 -0.09 -9.57
CA GLN A 142 -1.42 -0.57 -9.23
C GLN A 142 -1.58 -0.71 -7.71
N TYR A 143 -0.65 -1.39 -7.03
CA TYR A 143 -0.72 -1.55 -5.57
C TYR A 143 -0.72 -0.23 -4.83
N ALA A 144 0.05 0.77 -5.27
CA ALA A 144 0.07 2.09 -4.65
C ALA A 144 -1.30 2.79 -4.77
N VAL A 145 -1.95 2.69 -5.93
CA VAL A 145 -3.29 3.28 -6.17
C VAL A 145 -4.35 2.59 -5.31
N GLU A 146 -4.39 1.25 -5.32
CA GLU A 146 -5.31 0.46 -4.51
C GLU A 146 -5.13 0.72 -3.02
N GLU A 147 -3.87 0.76 -2.55
CA GLU A 147 -3.57 1.03 -1.16
C GLU A 147 -3.99 2.44 -0.75
N CYS A 148 -3.72 3.46 -1.56
CA CYS A 148 -4.20 4.81 -1.29
C CYS A 148 -5.72 4.84 -1.17
N PHE A 149 -6.45 4.26 -2.12
CA PHE A 149 -7.91 4.22 -2.11
C PHE A 149 -8.46 3.57 -0.83
N HIS A 150 -7.98 2.37 -0.48
CA HIS A 150 -8.42 1.66 0.71
C HIS A 150 -8.01 2.36 2.01
N SER A 151 -6.79 2.91 2.08
CA SER A 151 -6.29 3.64 3.26
C SER A 151 -7.10 4.90 3.52
N ILE A 152 -7.42 5.68 2.48
CA ILE A 152 -8.25 6.89 2.62
C ILE A 152 -9.63 6.52 3.13
N LYS A 153 -10.28 5.50 2.54
CA LYS A 153 -11.59 5.02 3.00
C LYS A 153 -11.55 4.67 4.48
N TYR A 154 -10.60 3.82 4.88
CA TYR A 154 -10.49 3.35 6.25
C TYR A 154 -10.22 4.50 7.23
N ILE A 155 -9.25 5.37 6.94
CA ILE A 155 -8.88 6.49 7.81
C ILE A 155 -10.07 7.42 8.00
N LEU A 156 -10.70 7.88 6.90
CA LEU A 156 -11.83 8.80 6.98
C LEU A 156 -13.02 8.15 7.73
N SER A 157 -13.34 6.89 7.42
CA SER A 157 -14.39 6.15 8.13
C SER A 157 -14.11 5.96 9.63
N SER A 158 -12.83 5.93 10.04
CA SER A 158 -12.43 5.76 11.44
C SER A 158 -12.50 7.06 12.24
N ILE A 159 -12.13 8.19 11.62
CA ILE A 159 -12.06 9.49 12.30
C ILE A 159 -13.38 10.25 12.26
N LEU A 160 -14.22 10.02 11.25
CA LEU A 160 -15.50 10.70 11.06
C LEU A 160 -16.65 9.93 11.72
N ASP A 161 -17.56 10.65 12.36
CA ASP A 161 -18.78 10.11 12.95
C ASP A 161 -20.02 10.44 12.10
N LYS A 162 -21.11 9.72 12.36
CA LYS A 162 -22.48 10.01 11.87
C LYS A 162 -22.53 10.45 10.39
N GLU A 163 -22.89 11.71 10.12
CA GLU A 163 -23.04 12.26 8.76
C GLU A 163 -21.70 12.34 8.01
N GLY A 164 -20.58 12.54 8.72
CA GLY A 164 -19.26 12.49 8.10
C GLY A 164 -18.89 11.07 7.65
N HIS A 165 -19.22 10.07 8.45
CA HIS A 165 -19.07 8.66 8.06
C HIS A 165 -19.97 8.30 6.87
N LEU A 166 -21.22 8.76 6.89
CA LEU A 166 -22.16 8.58 5.78
C LEU A 166 -21.64 9.21 4.48
N TRP A 167 -21.07 10.42 4.56
CA TRP A 167 -20.44 11.06 3.41
C TRP A 167 -19.32 10.19 2.81
N VAL A 168 -18.42 9.64 3.64
CA VAL A 168 -17.37 8.72 3.16
C VAL A 168 -17.98 7.51 2.48
N GLN A 169 -18.99 6.88 3.07
CA GLN A 169 -19.66 5.72 2.45
C GLN A 169 -20.20 6.08 1.06
N ARG A 170 -20.96 7.18 0.95
CA ARG A 170 -21.56 7.60 -0.33
C ARG A 170 -20.54 7.90 -1.41
N ILE A 171 -19.43 8.58 -1.07
CA ILE A 171 -18.36 8.85 -2.03
C ILE A 171 -17.75 7.56 -2.54
N PHE A 172 -17.33 6.67 -1.64
CA PHE A 172 -16.62 5.46 -2.03
C PHE A 172 -17.52 4.46 -2.75
N ASP A 173 -18.79 4.37 -2.37
CA ASP A 173 -19.77 3.51 -3.03
C ASP A 173 -20.12 4.07 -4.42
N GLY A 174 -20.25 5.39 -4.56
CA GLY A 174 -20.46 6.04 -5.87
C GLY A 174 -19.28 5.85 -6.83
N ILE A 175 -18.04 5.94 -6.33
CA ILE A 175 -16.84 5.63 -7.13
C ILE A 175 -16.86 4.16 -7.57
N GLN A 176 -17.17 3.23 -6.67
CA GLN A 176 -17.21 1.81 -6.99
C GLN A 176 -18.31 1.47 -8.01
N GLU A 177 -19.48 2.10 -7.89
CA GLU A 177 -20.58 1.96 -8.85
C GLU A 177 -20.18 2.51 -10.22
N SER A 178 -19.53 3.67 -10.26
CA SER A 178 -19.02 4.27 -11.48
C SER A 178 -18.00 3.36 -12.20
N ILE A 179 -17.06 2.79 -11.45
CA ILE A 179 -16.11 1.78 -11.98
C ILE A 179 -16.86 0.58 -12.56
N SER A 180 -17.86 0.07 -11.83
CA SER A 180 -18.63 -1.11 -12.24
C SER A 180 -19.47 -0.87 -13.50
N LYS A 181 -19.93 0.38 -13.70
CA LYS A 181 -20.66 0.82 -14.89
C LYS A 181 -19.74 1.28 -16.04
N ASN A 182 -18.43 1.29 -15.82
CA ASN A 182 -17.42 1.76 -16.76
C ASN A 182 -17.52 3.27 -17.10
N ASN A 183 -17.93 4.09 -16.13
CA ASN A 183 -18.24 5.51 -16.28
C ASN A 183 -17.30 6.43 -15.48
N ILE A 184 -16.18 5.93 -14.94
CA ILE A 184 -15.36 6.73 -14.03
C ILE A 184 -14.83 8.03 -14.63
N GLN A 185 -14.61 8.05 -15.94
CA GLN A 185 -14.11 9.22 -16.67
C GLN A 185 -15.16 10.31 -16.87
N SER A 186 -16.44 9.94 -16.91
CA SER A 186 -17.54 10.92 -16.93
C SER A 186 -17.88 11.41 -15.52
N ASP A 187 -17.79 10.52 -14.54
CA ASP A 187 -18.27 10.80 -13.19
C ASP A 187 -17.20 11.46 -12.31
N ILE A 188 -15.91 11.34 -12.69
CA ILE A 188 -14.77 11.89 -11.95
C ILE A 188 -13.90 12.77 -12.84
N HIS A 189 -13.71 14.02 -12.45
CA HIS A 189 -12.76 14.93 -13.10
C HIS A 189 -11.32 14.64 -12.67
N PHE A 190 -10.61 13.80 -13.44
CA PHE A 190 -9.22 13.45 -13.15
C PHE A 190 -8.26 14.65 -13.12
N SER A 191 -8.52 15.69 -13.92
CA SER A 191 -7.77 16.95 -13.90
C SER A 191 -7.78 17.66 -12.54
N LYS A 192 -8.72 17.32 -11.65
CA LYS A 192 -8.85 17.86 -10.29
C LYS A 192 -8.29 16.94 -9.20
N LEU A 193 -7.84 15.72 -9.54
CA LEU A 193 -7.14 14.82 -8.59
C LEU A 193 -5.94 15.48 -7.88
N PRO A 194 -5.12 16.33 -8.52
CA PRO A 194 -4.05 17.03 -7.80
C PRO A 194 -4.55 17.84 -6.59
N ASN A 195 -5.74 18.45 -6.70
CA ASN A 195 -6.35 19.22 -5.61
C ASN A 195 -6.78 18.30 -4.47
N VAL A 196 -7.39 17.15 -4.79
CA VAL A 196 -7.79 16.13 -3.80
C VAL A 196 -6.56 15.60 -3.05
N ILE A 197 -5.50 15.24 -3.78
CA ILE A 197 -4.25 14.76 -3.18
C ILE A 197 -3.68 15.83 -2.23
N ALA A 198 -3.65 17.10 -2.64
CA ALA A 198 -3.17 18.18 -1.78
C ALA A 198 -3.98 18.31 -0.48
N LYS A 199 -5.33 18.20 -0.54
CA LYS A 199 -6.18 18.23 0.65
C LYS A 199 -5.99 17.00 1.54
N LEU A 200 -5.86 15.81 0.95
CA LEU A 200 -5.55 14.58 1.69
C LEU A 200 -4.19 14.64 2.39
N VAL A 201 -3.17 15.22 1.74
CA VAL A 201 -1.85 15.46 2.35
C VAL A 201 -1.97 16.38 3.57
N ALA A 202 -2.77 17.45 3.48
CA ALA A 202 -3.02 18.34 4.62
C ALA A 202 -3.70 17.60 5.78
N VAL A 203 -4.75 16.82 5.50
CA VAL A 203 -5.45 16.02 6.50
C VAL A 203 -4.50 15.01 7.16
N ALA A 204 -3.79 14.20 6.39
CA ALA A 204 -2.86 13.21 6.92
C ALA A 204 -1.68 13.85 7.66
N GLY A 205 -1.24 15.02 7.20
CA GLY A 205 -0.15 15.79 7.79
C GLY A 205 -0.48 16.36 9.17
N ILE A 206 -1.74 16.68 9.43
CA ILE A 206 -2.21 17.10 10.75
C ILE A 206 -2.45 15.88 11.65
N LEU A 207 -3.12 14.85 11.13
CA LEU A 207 -3.54 13.69 11.93
C LEU A 207 -2.39 12.77 12.35
N LYS A 208 -1.22 12.85 11.69
CA LYS A 208 -0.02 12.11 12.12
C LYS A 208 0.62 12.69 13.40
N GLU A 209 0.34 13.95 13.71
CA GLU A 209 0.89 14.67 14.87
C GLU A 209 0.14 14.31 16.16
N THR A 210 0.63 14.83 17.28
CA THR A 210 0.00 14.63 18.59
C THR A 210 -1.26 15.49 18.74
N GLU A 211 -2.28 14.95 19.40
CA GLU A 211 -3.55 15.64 19.65
C GLU A 211 -3.34 16.95 20.42
N SER A 212 -3.90 18.05 19.89
CA SER A 212 -4.00 19.33 20.59
C SER A 212 -5.27 20.06 20.15
N ALA A 213 -5.71 21.08 20.88
CA ALA A 213 -6.88 21.87 20.51
C ALA A 213 -6.71 22.55 19.14
N ASP A 214 -5.53 23.09 18.86
CA ASP A 214 -5.20 23.71 17.58
C ASP A 214 -5.18 22.68 16.45
N MET A 215 -4.61 21.49 16.70
CA MET A 215 -4.58 20.41 15.71
C MET A 215 -5.99 19.88 15.40
N LYS A 216 -6.87 19.78 16.40
CA LYS A 216 -8.28 19.43 16.17
C LYS A 216 -8.98 20.44 15.29
N LYS A 217 -8.85 21.73 15.59
CA LYS A 217 -9.42 22.81 14.77
C LYS A 217 -8.87 22.78 13.34
N GLY A 218 -7.55 22.58 13.21
CA GLY A 218 -6.89 22.42 11.92
C GLY A 218 -7.40 21.21 11.13
N ALA A 219 -7.60 20.07 11.79
CA ALA A 219 -8.12 18.86 11.16
C ALA A 219 -9.56 19.04 10.67
N VAL A 220 -10.42 19.70 11.46
CA VAL A 220 -11.80 20.03 11.03
C VAL A 220 -11.77 20.89 9.76
N ASN A 221 -10.97 21.95 9.75
CA ASN A 221 -10.84 22.82 8.58
C ASN A 221 -10.29 22.06 7.36
N ALA A 222 -9.27 21.21 7.54
CA ALA A 222 -8.68 20.44 6.45
C ALA A 222 -9.65 19.41 5.85
N ILE A 223 -10.51 18.81 6.67
CA ILE A 223 -11.54 17.87 6.21
C ILE A 223 -12.69 18.60 5.52
N GLN A 224 -13.07 19.78 6.02
CA GLN A 224 -14.04 20.65 5.33
C GLN A 224 -13.52 21.05 3.94
N ASP A 225 -12.26 21.49 3.86
CA ASP A 225 -11.60 21.77 2.59
C ASP A 225 -11.57 20.57 1.63
N LEU A 226 -11.30 19.37 2.16
CA LEU A 226 -11.36 18.13 1.37
C LEU A 226 -12.77 17.87 0.85
N TYR A 227 -13.79 18.05 1.71
CA TYR A 227 -15.19 17.91 1.33
C TYR A 227 -15.57 18.87 0.21
N GLU A 228 -15.19 20.15 0.28
CA GLU A 228 -15.50 21.13 -0.77
C GLU A 228 -14.90 20.71 -2.12
N VAL A 229 -13.62 20.33 -2.15
CA VAL A 229 -12.95 19.91 -3.38
C VAL A 229 -13.59 18.65 -3.95
N VAL A 230 -13.84 17.64 -3.12
CA VAL A 230 -14.43 16.37 -3.58
C VAL A 230 -15.84 16.58 -4.12
N HIS A 231 -16.67 17.36 -3.42
CA HIS A 231 -18.07 17.54 -3.75
C HIS A 231 -18.30 18.52 -4.92
N HIS A 232 -17.47 19.56 -5.06
CA HIS A 232 -17.70 20.62 -6.06
C HIS A 232 -16.77 20.58 -7.26
N GLU A 233 -15.58 19.98 -7.14
CA GLU A 233 -14.60 19.99 -8.24
C GLU A 233 -14.44 18.63 -8.91
N VAL A 234 -14.65 17.54 -8.18
CA VAL A 234 -14.15 16.21 -8.59
C VAL A 234 -15.25 15.25 -8.99
N LEU A 235 -16.37 15.21 -8.25
CA LEU A 235 -17.39 14.17 -8.42
C LEU A 235 -18.69 14.72 -9.02
N PHE A 236 -19.16 14.08 -10.07
CA PHE A 236 -20.50 14.23 -10.66
C PHE A 236 -21.35 13.00 -10.35
N VAL A 237 -21.18 12.44 -9.14
CA VAL A 237 -21.95 11.27 -8.72
C VAL A 237 -23.43 11.64 -8.76
N ASP A 238 -24.22 10.79 -9.43
CA ASP A 238 -25.66 10.97 -9.54
C ASP A 238 -26.31 10.97 -8.15
N LEU A 239 -26.57 12.17 -7.65
CA LEU A 239 -27.19 12.43 -6.35
C LEU A 239 -28.62 11.84 -6.28
N SER A 240 -29.23 11.52 -7.44
CA SER A 240 -30.64 11.14 -7.52
C SER A 240 -30.94 9.78 -6.88
N ALA A 241 -29.98 8.86 -6.87
CA ALA A 241 -30.16 7.53 -6.26
C ALA A 241 -30.12 7.56 -4.72
N ASN A 242 -29.59 8.63 -4.10
CA ASN A 242 -29.33 8.69 -2.66
C ASN A 242 -29.75 10.05 -2.05
N ILE A 243 -30.86 10.61 -2.53
CA ILE A 243 -31.33 11.96 -2.17
C ILE A 243 -31.45 12.13 -0.66
N ASP A 244 -31.98 11.14 0.06
CA ASP A 244 -32.20 11.23 1.50
C ASP A 244 -30.89 11.38 2.27
N ASP A 245 -29.87 10.59 1.94
CA ASP A 245 -28.56 10.66 2.57
C ASP A 245 -27.85 12.00 2.26
N TRP A 246 -27.93 12.45 1.01
CA TRP A 246 -27.39 13.75 0.62
C TRP A 246 -28.11 14.91 1.30
N SER A 247 -29.43 14.80 1.49
CA SER A 247 -30.21 15.79 2.23
C SER A 247 -29.77 15.87 3.70
N GLN A 248 -29.47 14.71 4.32
CA GLN A 248 -29.00 14.63 5.69
C GLN A 248 -27.62 15.27 5.83
N ILE A 249 -26.68 14.95 4.92
CA ILE A 249 -25.33 15.51 4.90
C ILE A 249 -25.38 17.03 4.72
N ASN A 250 -26.15 17.51 3.73
CA ASN A 250 -26.28 18.94 3.44
C ASN A 250 -26.92 19.71 4.59
N ARG A 251 -27.94 19.14 5.26
CA ARG A 251 -28.53 19.72 6.46
C ARG A 251 -27.52 19.80 7.61
N ALA A 252 -26.77 18.72 7.87
CA ALA A 252 -25.74 18.72 8.90
C ALA A 252 -24.62 19.73 8.63
N ARG A 253 -24.27 19.96 7.36
CA ARG A 253 -23.35 21.02 6.94
C ARG A 253 -23.92 22.40 7.23
N ALA A 254 -25.16 22.67 6.84
CA ALA A 254 -25.82 23.96 7.07
C ALA A 254 -25.96 24.30 8.57
N GLU A 255 -26.15 23.27 9.41
CA GLU A 255 -26.21 23.38 10.87
C GLU A 255 -24.82 23.45 11.55
N GLY A 256 -23.72 23.39 10.78
CA GLY A 256 -22.35 23.40 11.32
C GLY A 256 -21.97 22.13 12.10
N ARG A 257 -22.76 21.06 11.99
CA ARG A 257 -22.53 19.80 12.69
C ARG A 257 -21.58 18.86 11.94
N LEU A 258 -21.53 18.97 10.61
CA LEU A 258 -20.69 18.11 9.77
C LEU A 258 -19.21 18.27 10.13
N PHE A 259 -18.55 17.14 10.44
CA PHE A 259 -17.14 17.05 10.86
C PHE A 259 -16.79 17.73 12.19
N SER A 260 -17.77 18.19 12.98
CA SER A 260 -17.50 18.92 14.22
C SER A 260 -16.86 18.06 15.33
N ASN A 261 -17.12 16.74 15.32
CA ASN A 261 -16.67 15.80 16.35
C ASN A 261 -15.74 14.72 15.79
N LEU A 262 -14.51 15.12 15.43
CA LEU A 262 -13.50 14.19 14.95
C LEU A 262 -12.99 13.28 16.08
N LYS A 263 -12.94 11.97 15.80
CA LYS A 263 -12.22 11.01 16.63
C LYS A 263 -10.74 11.07 16.28
N TRP A 264 -9.92 11.49 17.24
CA TRP A 264 -8.48 11.56 17.02
C TRP A 264 -7.86 10.15 16.92
N PRO A 265 -6.96 9.89 15.95
CA PRO A 265 -6.39 8.56 15.71
C PRO A 265 -5.33 8.17 16.75
N ASN A 266 -5.78 7.90 17.98
CA ASN A 266 -4.90 7.51 19.09
C ASN A 266 -4.47 6.03 19.04
N GLU A 267 -5.16 5.20 18.26
CA GLU A 267 -4.79 3.80 18.05
C GLU A 267 -3.48 3.68 17.25
N PRO A 268 -2.47 2.92 17.73
CA PRO A 268 -1.18 2.83 17.06
C PRO A 268 -1.26 2.41 15.58
N GLY A 269 -2.10 1.42 15.28
CA GLY A 269 -2.28 0.93 13.90
C GLY A 269 -2.87 1.98 12.95
N LEU A 270 -3.82 2.78 13.43
CA LEU A 270 -4.40 3.87 12.66
C LEU A 270 -3.39 5.01 12.46
N LYS A 271 -2.61 5.34 13.49
CA LYS A 271 -1.55 6.35 13.40
C LYS A 271 -0.45 5.96 12.40
N ASP A 272 -0.04 4.70 12.40
CA ASP A 272 0.95 4.17 11.45
C ASP A 272 0.44 4.22 10.01
N MET A 273 -0.85 3.88 9.81
CA MET A 273 -1.48 3.98 8.49
C MET A 273 -1.60 5.42 7.99
N ILE A 274 -1.86 6.38 8.87
CA ILE A 274 -1.91 7.81 8.51
C ILE A 274 -0.52 8.32 8.12
N LYS A 275 0.52 7.98 8.89
CA LYS A 275 1.92 8.31 8.53
C LYS A 275 2.31 7.69 7.18
N ARG A 276 1.87 6.46 6.94
CA ARG A 276 2.13 5.74 5.70
C ARG A 276 1.39 6.35 4.51
N LEU A 277 0.11 6.69 4.66
CA LEU A 277 -0.66 7.41 3.63
C LEU A 277 -0.01 8.76 3.32
N HIS A 278 0.36 9.52 4.34
CA HIS A 278 1.10 10.78 4.15
C HIS A 278 2.38 10.55 3.32
N SER A 279 3.13 9.48 3.59
CA SER A 279 4.36 9.16 2.86
C SER A 279 4.07 8.79 1.40
N LEU A 280 3.06 7.94 1.13
CA LEU A 280 2.62 7.60 -0.22
C LEU A 280 2.23 8.84 -1.04
N LEU A 281 1.61 9.82 -0.39
CA LEU A 281 1.13 11.06 -1.02
C LEU A 281 2.15 12.20 -1.03
N THR A 282 3.37 12.02 -0.51
CA THR A 282 4.40 13.09 -0.45
C THR A 282 5.74 12.70 -1.05
N ILE A 283 6.09 11.41 -1.06
CA ILE A 283 7.35 10.93 -1.65
C ILE A 283 7.22 10.91 -3.18
N LYS A 284 7.73 11.96 -3.82
CA LYS A 284 7.72 12.15 -5.28
C LYS A 284 8.89 11.47 -5.99
N GLU A 285 9.99 11.27 -5.30
CA GLU A 285 11.19 10.65 -5.86
C GLU A 285 11.08 9.12 -5.82
N SER A 286 11.62 8.47 -6.85
CA SER A 286 11.72 7.01 -6.85
C SER A 286 12.74 6.56 -5.81
N ALA A 287 12.42 5.47 -5.11
CA ALA A 287 13.33 4.82 -4.17
C ALA A 287 14.09 3.64 -4.81
N ALA A 288 14.23 3.61 -6.14
CA ALA A 288 14.85 2.51 -6.89
C ALA A 288 16.29 2.16 -6.44
N ASN A 289 17.01 3.11 -5.84
CA ASN A 289 18.38 2.92 -5.34
C ASN A 289 18.46 2.71 -3.82
N VAL A 290 17.34 2.45 -3.15
CA VAL A 290 17.31 2.16 -1.71
C VAL A 290 17.52 0.66 -1.47
N PRO A 291 18.46 0.25 -0.59
CA PRO A 291 19.38 1.10 0.19
C PRO A 291 20.57 1.60 -0.62
N LYS A 292 21.02 2.83 -0.37
CA LYS A 292 22.16 3.44 -1.10
C LYS A 292 23.51 2.85 -0.70
N ASN A 293 23.61 2.34 0.53
CA ASN A 293 24.83 1.74 1.04
C ASN A 293 25.13 0.41 0.33
N LEU A 294 26.39 0.23 -0.09
CA LEU A 294 26.83 -0.94 -0.84
C LEU A 294 26.79 -2.24 -0.01
N GLU A 295 27.09 -2.17 1.29
CA GLU A 295 27.06 -3.32 2.17
C GLU A 295 25.62 -3.75 2.49
N ALA A 296 24.72 -2.79 2.76
CA ALA A 296 23.29 -3.09 2.88
C ALA A 296 22.74 -3.73 1.59
N SER A 297 23.08 -3.15 0.44
CA SER A 297 22.72 -3.69 -0.88
C SER A 297 23.21 -5.12 -1.06
N ARG A 298 24.48 -5.38 -0.71
CA ARG A 298 25.12 -6.69 -0.79
C ARG A 298 24.41 -7.71 0.11
N ARG A 299 24.09 -7.35 1.34
CA ARG A 299 23.39 -8.24 2.29
C ARG A 299 21.97 -8.56 1.86
N LEU A 300 21.23 -7.57 1.36
CA LEU A 300 19.89 -7.82 0.79
C LEU A 300 19.98 -8.75 -0.42
N GLN A 301 20.95 -8.55 -1.31
CA GLN A 301 21.18 -9.46 -2.44
C GLN A 301 21.52 -10.88 -1.98
N PHE A 302 22.42 -11.04 -1.01
CA PHE A 302 22.75 -12.35 -0.44
C PHE A 302 21.52 -13.04 0.15
N PHE A 303 20.72 -12.31 0.92
CA PHE A 303 19.47 -12.82 1.46
C PHE A 303 18.53 -13.30 0.35
N THR A 304 18.31 -12.46 -0.68
CA THR A 304 17.42 -12.84 -1.77
C THR A 304 17.95 -14.05 -2.55
N ASN A 305 19.26 -14.10 -2.84
CA ASN A 305 19.88 -15.26 -3.46
C ASN A 305 19.63 -16.53 -2.63
N SER A 306 19.78 -16.44 -1.30
CA SER A 306 19.56 -17.56 -0.39
C SER A 306 18.11 -18.06 -0.40
N LEU A 307 17.13 -17.15 -0.52
CA LEU A 307 15.71 -17.51 -0.67
C LEU A 307 15.46 -18.33 -1.93
N PHE A 308 16.03 -17.93 -3.08
CA PHE A 308 15.76 -18.60 -4.35
C PHE A 308 16.65 -19.80 -4.64
N MET A 309 17.78 -19.94 -3.94
CA MET A 309 18.69 -21.09 -4.05
C MET A 309 18.01 -22.44 -3.74
N GLN A 310 18.51 -23.51 -4.37
CA GLN A 310 18.22 -24.87 -3.93
C GLN A 310 19.13 -25.19 -2.75
N MET A 311 18.59 -25.20 -1.54
CA MET A 311 19.30 -25.84 -0.45
C MET A 311 19.02 -27.35 -0.47
N PRO A 312 20.05 -28.21 -0.44
CA PRO A 312 19.82 -29.64 -0.27
C PRO A 312 19.10 -29.87 1.07
N VAL A 313 18.19 -30.84 1.09
CA VAL A 313 17.44 -31.16 2.31
C VAL A 313 18.44 -31.63 3.37
N ALA A 314 18.44 -30.96 4.51
CA ALA A 314 19.27 -31.38 5.64
C ALA A 314 18.87 -32.80 6.04
N ARG A 315 19.86 -33.69 6.18
CA ARG A 315 19.59 -35.05 6.68
C ARG A 315 18.98 -34.97 8.07
N PRO A 316 18.06 -35.88 8.45
CA PRO A 316 17.55 -35.96 9.80
C PRO A 316 18.68 -35.99 10.82
N VAL A 317 18.49 -35.39 12.00
CA VAL A 317 19.51 -35.36 13.07
C VAL A 317 19.98 -36.78 13.44
N SER A 318 19.11 -37.78 13.29
CA SER A 318 19.44 -39.20 13.49
C SER A 318 20.47 -39.77 12.51
N GLU A 319 20.63 -39.15 11.34
CA GLU A 319 21.59 -39.55 10.30
C GLU A 319 22.85 -38.67 10.29
N MET A 320 22.93 -37.68 11.19
CA MET A 320 24.10 -36.82 11.32
C MET A 320 25.15 -37.52 12.19
N LEU A 321 26.35 -37.69 11.65
CA LEU A 321 27.50 -38.18 12.41
C LEU A 321 27.85 -37.15 13.50
N SER A 322 28.03 -37.60 14.75
CA SER A 322 28.46 -36.67 15.80
C SER A 322 29.87 -36.18 15.50
N PHE A 323 30.11 -34.88 15.69
CA PHE A 323 31.44 -34.27 15.51
C PHE A 323 32.38 -34.58 16.69
N SER A 324 32.24 -35.78 17.28
CA SER A 324 33.02 -36.23 18.42
C SER A 324 33.94 -37.35 17.94
N THR A 325 35.18 -36.99 17.63
CA THR A 325 36.34 -37.90 17.79
C THR A 325 36.77 -37.91 19.24
#